data_AF-A0A7M3YHL0-F1
#
_entry.id   AF-A0A7M3YHL0-F1
#
_cell.length_a   1.000
_cell.length_b   1.000
_cell.length_c   1.000
_cell.angle_alpha   90.00
_cell.angle_beta   90.00
_cell.angle_gamma   90.00
#
_symmetry.space_group_name_H-M   'P 1'
#
loop_
_entity.id
_entity.type
_entity.pdbx_description
1 polymer ?
#
loop_
_entity_poly.entity_id
_entity_poly.type
_entity_poly.pdbx_seq_one_letter_code
_entity_poly.pdbx_strand_id
1 'polypeptide(L)'
;SPRLTQRVLHMRWFHRLGTMTTALPLLFGYLSILGGQSTFGYGLFLAGGWTLLSRGQALLGGPTLPCTLEMAQRLQMVMNIADSEDACCSHPQPQWWMESVRCGSCSKKLEDMPQPDLGRPRKDGFFLGGLRLWISDGHSMVLPDEPQN
;
A
#
# COMPACT_ATOMS: atom_id res chain seq x y z
N SER A 1 -0.46 17.59 -6.45
CA SER A 1 0.40 17.27 -7.61
C SER A 1 0.01 15.90 -8.16
N PRO A 2 -0.04 15.68 -9.50
CA PRO A 2 -0.47 14.41 -10.12
C PRO A 2 0.39 13.19 -9.69
N ARG A 3 1.53 13.46 -9.06
CA ARG A 3 2.47 12.49 -8.52
C ARG A 3 1.87 11.62 -7.40
N LEU A 4 0.89 12.11 -6.63
CA LEU A 4 0.29 11.33 -5.53
C LEU A 4 -0.57 10.18 -6.06
N THR A 5 -1.54 10.46 -6.93
CA THR A 5 -2.41 9.45 -7.55
C THR A 5 -1.61 8.44 -8.35
N GLN A 6 -0.65 8.92 -9.17
CA GLN A 6 0.24 8.06 -9.94
C GLN A 6 1.03 7.10 -9.04
N ARG A 7 1.54 7.58 -7.89
CA ARG A 7 2.31 6.76 -6.96
C ARG A 7 1.45 5.67 -6.31
N VAL A 8 0.22 5.96 -5.90
CA VAL A 8 -0.70 4.94 -5.34
C VAL A 8 -1.00 3.86 -6.37
N LEU A 9 -1.25 4.24 -7.62
CA LEU A 9 -1.52 3.28 -8.70
C LEU A 9 -0.31 2.39 -9.00
N HIS A 10 0.90 2.94 -9.05
CA HIS A 10 2.13 2.16 -9.23
C HIS A 10 2.37 1.20 -8.07
N MET A 11 2.24 1.66 -6.83
CA MET A 11 2.45 0.80 -5.65
C MET A 11 1.42 -0.34 -5.59
N ARG A 12 0.17 -0.06 -5.96
CA ARG A 12 -0.86 -1.10 -6.10
C ARG A 12 -0.51 -2.11 -7.18
N TRP A 13 -0.02 -1.66 -8.33
CA TRP A 13 0.38 -2.55 -9.41
C TRP A 13 1.56 -3.43 -9.01
N PHE A 14 2.60 -2.85 -8.39
CA PHE A 14 3.74 -3.60 -7.86
C PHE A 14 3.33 -4.61 -6.80
N HIS A 15 2.42 -4.24 -5.90
CA HIS A 15 1.91 -5.19 -4.90
C HIS A 15 1.20 -6.37 -5.57
N ARG A 16 0.35 -6.11 -6.57
CA ARG A 16 -0.33 -7.16 -7.35
C ARG A 16 0.65 -8.04 -8.11
N LEU A 17 1.65 -7.47 -8.77
CA LEU A 17 2.71 -8.22 -9.42
C LEU A 17 3.45 -9.11 -8.42
N GLY A 18 3.79 -8.58 -7.24
CA GLY A 18 4.41 -9.36 -6.17
C GLY A 18 3.58 -10.60 -5.82
N THR A 19 2.25 -10.44 -5.70
CA THR A 19 1.35 -11.58 -5.44
C THR A 19 1.29 -12.55 -6.62
N MET A 20 1.35 -12.08 -7.86
CA MET A 20 1.40 -12.98 -9.02
C MET A 20 2.74 -13.73 -9.07
N THR A 21 3.84 -13.07 -8.70
CA THR A 21 5.16 -13.70 -8.66
C THR A 21 5.30 -14.76 -7.58
N THR A 22 4.49 -14.75 -6.51
CA THR A 22 4.51 -15.84 -5.51
C THR A 22 3.87 -17.13 -6.02
N ALA A 23 3.13 -17.10 -7.15
CA ALA A 23 2.65 -18.31 -7.80
C ALA A 23 3.79 -19.17 -8.37
N LEU A 24 4.90 -18.55 -8.79
CA LEU A 24 6.08 -19.27 -9.30
C LEU A 24 6.71 -20.19 -8.23
N PRO A 25 7.14 -19.71 -7.05
CA PRO A 25 7.69 -20.57 -6.02
C PRO A 25 6.67 -21.60 -5.51
N LEU A 26 5.37 -21.28 -5.50
CA LEU A 26 4.33 -22.27 -5.20
C LEU A 26 4.33 -23.43 -6.19
N LEU A 27 4.34 -23.11 -7.50
CA LEU A 27 4.36 -24.11 -8.56
C LEU A 27 5.64 -24.95 -8.52
N PHE A 28 6.80 -24.29 -8.44
CA PHE A 28 8.10 -24.97 -8.35
C PHE A 28 8.23 -25.79 -7.07
N GLY A 29 7.71 -25.29 -5.94
CA GLY A 29 7.68 -26.00 -4.67
C GLY A 29 6.85 -27.28 -4.78
N TYR A 30 5.66 -27.19 -5.37
CA TYR A 30 4.79 -28.35 -5.62
C TYR A 30 5.44 -29.39 -6.54
N LEU A 31 6.04 -28.95 -7.65
CA LEU A 31 6.78 -29.84 -8.57
C LEU A 31 7.99 -30.50 -7.89
N SER A 32 8.68 -29.77 -7.01
CA SER A 32 9.83 -30.31 -6.26
C SER A 32 9.42 -31.40 -5.25
N ILE A 33 8.24 -31.26 -4.62
CA ILE A 33 7.67 -32.29 -3.75
C ILE A 33 7.37 -33.55 -4.57
N LEU A 34 6.76 -33.40 -5.75
CA LEU A 34 6.49 -34.54 -6.65
C LEU A 34 7.79 -35.20 -7.16
N GLY A 35 8.84 -34.42 -7.39
CA GLY A 35 10.16 -34.88 -7.83
C GLY A 35 11.06 -35.48 -6.73
N GLY A 36 10.56 -35.62 -5.50
CA GLY A 36 11.30 -36.25 -4.37
C GLY A 36 12.26 -35.33 -3.61
N GLN A 37 12.39 -34.05 -3.98
CA GLN A 37 13.17 -33.05 -3.26
C GLN A 37 12.28 -32.32 -2.23
N SER A 38 11.86 -33.08 -1.22
CA SER A 38 10.78 -32.68 -0.30
C SER A 38 11.11 -31.45 0.54
N THR A 39 12.31 -31.35 1.12
CA THR A 39 12.70 -30.22 2.00
C THR A 39 12.66 -28.87 1.29
N PHE A 40 13.25 -28.80 0.10
CA PHE A 40 13.23 -27.59 -0.73
C PHE A 40 11.82 -27.25 -1.19
N GLY A 41 11.06 -28.24 -1.64
CA GLY A 41 9.69 -28.07 -2.09
C GLY A 41 8.74 -27.57 -0.99
N TYR A 42 8.83 -28.13 0.21
CA TYR A 42 8.06 -27.68 1.36
C TYR A 42 8.39 -26.23 1.74
N GLY A 43 9.67 -25.85 1.73
CA GLY A 43 10.07 -24.47 2.04
C GLY A 43 9.42 -23.44 1.10
N LEU A 44 9.48 -23.71 -0.21
CA LEU A 44 8.84 -22.85 -1.21
C LEU A 44 7.31 -22.85 -1.10
N PHE A 45 6.72 -24.03 -0.89
CA PHE A 45 5.27 -24.16 -0.79
C PHE A 45 4.71 -23.45 0.44
N LEU A 46 5.35 -23.59 1.60
CA LEU A 46 4.95 -22.93 2.84
C LEU A 46 5.15 -21.41 2.76
N ALA A 47 6.30 -20.94 2.26
CA ALA A 47 6.56 -19.51 2.11
C ALA A 47 5.56 -18.86 1.13
N GLY A 48 5.40 -19.45 -0.06
CA GLY A 48 4.45 -18.95 -1.06
C GLY A 48 3.00 -19.06 -0.58
N GLY A 49 2.63 -20.16 0.06
CA GLY A 49 1.30 -20.38 0.62
C GLY A 49 0.96 -19.36 1.71
N TRP A 50 1.89 -19.09 2.63
CA TRP A 50 1.72 -18.07 3.66
C TRP A 50 1.51 -16.68 3.05
N THR A 51 2.31 -16.29 2.05
CA THR A 51 2.14 -14.97 1.39
C THR A 51 0.82 -14.84 0.63
N LEU A 52 0.31 -15.92 0.03
CA LEU A 52 -0.96 -15.90 -0.67
C LEU A 52 -2.12 -15.83 0.32
N LEU A 53 -2.01 -16.58 1.43
CA LEU A 53 -3.00 -16.59 2.50
C LEU A 53 -3.06 -15.22 3.19
N SER A 54 -1.92 -14.64 3.59
CA SER A 54 -1.86 -13.34 4.27
C SER A 54 -2.50 -12.24 3.42
N ARG A 55 -2.22 -12.23 2.12
CA ARG A 55 -2.81 -11.26 1.18
C ARG A 55 -4.27 -11.55 0.84
N GLY A 56 -4.66 -12.82 0.92
CA GLY A 56 -6.04 -13.28 0.72
C GLY A 56 -6.97 -12.91 1.88
N GLN A 57 -6.44 -12.56 3.06
CA GLN A 57 -7.25 -12.13 4.22
C GLN A 57 -8.17 -10.95 3.89
N ALA A 58 -7.78 -10.06 2.96
CA ALA A 58 -8.62 -8.96 2.51
C ALA A 58 -9.96 -9.42 1.87
N LEU A 59 -10.04 -10.64 1.34
CA LEU A 59 -11.28 -11.22 0.80
C LEU A 59 -12.22 -11.73 1.92
N LEU A 60 -11.67 -12.03 3.10
CA LEU A 60 -12.38 -12.57 4.25
C LEU A 60 -12.74 -11.48 5.28
N GLY A 61 -12.64 -10.20 4.91
CA GLY A 61 -12.89 -9.07 5.82
C GLY A 61 -11.69 -8.70 6.70
N GLY A 62 -10.49 -9.18 6.38
CA GLY A 62 -9.24 -8.71 6.99
C GLY A 62 -8.86 -7.28 6.57
N PRO A 63 -7.71 -6.76 7.05
CA PRO A 63 -7.25 -5.40 6.74
C PRO A 63 -7.14 -5.18 5.22
N THR A 64 -7.62 -4.02 4.77
CA THR A 64 -7.64 -3.66 3.35
C THR A 64 -6.23 -3.36 2.84
N LEU A 65 -5.96 -3.72 1.58
CA LEU A 65 -4.67 -3.50 0.94
C LEU A 65 -4.20 -2.04 1.09
N PRO A 66 -2.90 -1.79 1.33
CA PRO A 66 -2.36 -0.46 1.66
C PRO A 66 -2.52 0.59 0.54
N CYS A 67 -2.85 0.19 -0.68
CA CYS A 67 -3.07 1.07 -1.82
C CYS A 67 -4.33 0.64 -2.61
N THR A 68 -5.50 1.08 -2.15
CA THR A 68 -6.79 0.75 -2.78
C THR A 68 -7.09 1.64 -4.00
N LEU A 69 -8.07 1.22 -4.82
CA LEU A 69 -8.59 2.04 -5.92
C LEU A 69 -9.30 3.29 -5.36
N GLU A 70 -10.10 3.07 -4.31
CA GLU A 70 -10.87 4.11 -3.63
C GLU A 70 -9.96 5.23 -3.11
N MET A 71 -8.81 4.89 -2.54
CA MET A 71 -7.79 5.87 -2.13
C MET A 71 -7.35 6.74 -3.32
N ALA A 72 -7.06 6.13 -4.48
CA ALA A 72 -6.68 6.86 -5.68
C ALA A 72 -7.82 7.76 -6.22
N GLN A 73 -9.07 7.30 -6.14
CA GLN A 73 -10.25 8.10 -6.51
C GLN A 73 -10.43 9.30 -5.58
N ARG A 74 -10.34 9.10 -4.25
CA ARG A 74 -10.44 10.18 -3.26
C ARG A 74 -9.35 11.23 -3.46
N LEU A 75 -8.12 10.81 -3.73
CA LEU A 75 -7.04 11.75 -4.09
C LEU A 75 -7.33 12.51 -5.38
N GLN A 76 -7.89 11.84 -6.39
CA GLN A 76 -8.27 12.52 -7.63
C GLN A 76 -9.37 13.55 -7.39
N MET A 77 -10.34 13.28 -6.52
CA MET A 77 -11.34 14.26 -6.12
C MET A 77 -10.70 15.47 -5.43
N VAL A 78 -9.77 15.25 -4.49
CA VAL A 78 -9.02 16.33 -3.83
C VAL A 78 -8.24 17.18 -4.84
N MET A 79 -7.63 16.56 -5.85
CA MET A 79 -6.94 17.26 -6.93
C MET A 79 -7.93 18.09 -7.77
N ASN A 80 -9.08 17.53 -8.14
CA ASN A 80 -10.09 18.23 -8.90
C ASN A 80 -10.64 19.46 -8.14
N ILE A 81 -10.85 19.35 -6.83
CA ILE A 81 -11.28 20.47 -5.96
C ILE A 81 -10.16 21.52 -5.83
N ALA A 82 -8.90 21.08 -5.75
CA ALA A 82 -7.78 22.02 -5.71
C ALA A 82 -7.64 22.82 -7.01
N ASP A 83 -8.02 22.25 -8.16
CA ASP A 83 -7.96 22.94 -9.45
C ASP A 83 -9.24 23.73 -9.78
N SER A 84 -10.31 23.61 -8.97
CA SER A 84 -11.59 24.32 -9.17
C SER A 84 -11.66 25.65 -8.41
N GLU A 85 -12.77 26.38 -8.59
CA GLU A 85 -13.05 27.63 -7.85
C GLU A 85 -13.21 27.40 -6.34
N ASP A 86 -13.49 26.16 -5.91
CA ASP A 86 -13.59 25.75 -4.50
C ASP A 86 -12.22 25.50 -3.84
N ALA A 87 -11.14 25.92 -4.50
CA ALA A 87 -9.78 25.77 -4.01
C ALA A 87 -9.58 26.40 -2.63
N CYS A 88 -8.79 25.72 -1.79
CA CYS A 88 -8.50 26.19 -0.43
C CYS A 88 -7.65 27.48 -0.35
N CYS A 89 -6.90 27.83 -1.40
CA CYS A 89 -6.04 29.01 -1.47
C CYS A 89 -5.64 29.30 -2.92
N SER A 90 -5.04 30.46 -3.20
CA SER A 90 -4.60 30.90 -4.54
C SER A 90 -3.60 29.97 -5.24
N HIS A 91 -2.79 29.23 -4.47
CA HIS A 91 -1.88 28.23 -5.01
C HIS A 91 -1.97 26.92 -4.22
N PRO A 92 -2.99 26.09 -4.48
CA PRO A 92 -3.23 24.88 -3.72
C PRO A 92 -2.23 23.79 -4.10
N GLN A 93 -1.46 23.32 -3.12
CA GLN A 93 -0.53 22.21 -3.29
C GLN A 93 -0.88 21.07 -2.33
N PRO A 94 -1.77 20.15 -2.72
CA PRO A 94 -2.08 18.99 -1.88
C PRO A 94 -0.84 18.11 -1.72
N GLN A 95 -0.46 17.87 -0.48
CA GLN A 95 0.65 17.02 -0.05
C GLN A 95 0.17 16.04 1.03
N TRP A 96 0.76 14.86 1.05
CA TRP A 96 0.40 13.83 2.02
C TRP A 96 1.24 13.98 3.28
N TRP A 97 0.57 14.20 4.40
CA TRP A 97 1.14 14.20 5.75
C TRP A 97 0.96 12.81 6.39
N MET A 98 1.42 12.59 7.62
CA MET A 98 1.37 11.23 8.20
C MET A 98 -0.07 10.70 8.36
N GLU A 99 -0.99 11.56 8.81
CA GLU A 99 -2.35 11.18 9.18
C GLU A 99 -3.40 11.64 8.17
N SER A 100 -3.09 12.68 7.39
CA SER A 100 -4.05 13.30 6.48
C SER A 100 -3.42 13.92 5.24
N VAL A 101 -4.25 14.24 4.25
CA VAL A 101 -3.84 15.06 3.09
C VAL A 101 -4.11 16.51 3.44
N ARG A 102 -3.08 17.36 3.33
CA ARG A 102 -3.17 18.79 3.63
C ARG A 102 -2.60 19.63 2.50
N CYS A 103 -3.06 20.86 2.38
CA CYS A 103 -2.44 21.82 1.47
C CYS A 103 -1.10 22.29 2.04
N GLY A 104 -0.02 22.27 1.25
CA GLY A 104 1.29 22.79 1.65
C GLY A 104 1.34 24.30 1.82
N SER A 105 0.42 25.04 1.18
CA SER A 105 0.41 26.51 1.20
C SER A 105 -0.40 27.09 2.36
N CYS A 106 -1.56 26.50 2.67
CA CYS A 106 -2.46 27.00 3.72
C CYS A 106 -2.67 26.04 4.89
N SER A 107 -2.05 24.85 4.87
CA SER A 107 -2.14 23.82 5.92
C SER A 107 -3.56 23.30 6.22
N LYS A 108 -4.58 23.68 5.43
CA LYS A 108 -5.95 23.19 5.56
C LYS A 108 -5.99 21.67 5.34
N LYS A 109 -6.68 20.95 6.22
CA LYS A 109 -6.98 19.51 6.08
C LYS A 109 -7.96 19.35 4.92
N LEU A 110 -7.57 18.59 3.91
CA LEU A 110 -8.38 18.32 2.72
C LEU A 110 -9.11 17.00 2.89
N GLU A 111 -8.39 15.96 3.30
CA GLU A 111 -8.93 14.60 3.39
C GLU A 111 -8.32 13.85 4.57
N ASP A 112 -9.14 13.07 5.26
CA ASP A 112 -8.69 12.17 6.33
C ASP A 112 -8.32 10.82 5.74
N MET A 113 -7.06 10.68 5.35
CA MET A 113 -6.48 9.42 4.91
C MET A 113 -5.01 9.33 5.34
N PRO A 114 -4.64 8.30 6.10
CA PRO A 114 -3.27 8.13 6.55
C PRO A 114 -2.38 7.78 5.35
N GLN A 115 -1.13 8.23 5.39
CA GLN A 115 -0.19 7.94 4.31
C GLN A 115 0.17 6.45 4.30
N PRO A 116 0.06 5.75 3.15
CA PRO A 116 0.57 4.40 3.05
C PRO A 116 2.09 4.41 3.19
N ASP A 117 2.61 3.46 3.97
CA ASP A 117 4.05 3.35 4.22
C ASP A 117 4.80 2.80 2.99
N LEU A 118 4.05 2.17 2.07
CA LEU A 118 4.50 1.72 0.77
C LEU A 118 4.88 2.92 -0.14
N GLY A 119 6.13 2.90 -0.61
CA GLY A 119 6.70 3.94 -1.48
C GLY A 119 7.12 5.23 -0.76
N ARG A 120 7.02 5.31 0.57
CA ARG A 120 7.45 6.48 1.35
C ARG A 120 8.98 6.62 1.28
N PRO A 121 9.53 7.81 0.96
CA PRO A 121 10.97 8.04 1.08
C PRO A 121 11.37 7.92 2.56
N ARG A 122 12.22 6.95 2.88
CA ARG A 122 12.68 6.67 4.25
C ARG A 122 14.09 7.19 4.45
N LYS A 123 14.38 7.66 5.67
CA LYS A 123 15.74 7.96 6.15
C LYS A 123 16.33 6.83 7.00
N ASP A 124 15.51 5.84 7.38
CA ASP A 124 15.83 4.77 8.35
C ASP A 124 16.79 3.68 7.82
N GLY A 125 17.46 3.91 6.70
CA GLY A 125 18.32 2.94 6.03
C GLY A 125 17.56 1.80 5.32
N PHE A 126 18.25 1.08 4.46
CA PHE A 126 17.65 0.05 3.60
C PHE A 126 17.13 -1.17 4.41
N PHE A 127 17.93 -1.67 5.35
CA PHE A 127 17.60 -2.90 6.09
C PHE A 127 16.46 -2.70 7.10
N LEU A 128 16.58 -1.70 7.98
CA LEU A 128 15.57 -1.46 9.02
C LEU A 128 14.25 -0.98 8.40
N GLY A 129 14.35 -0.11 7.38
CA GLY A 129 13.21 0.30 6.58
C GLY A 129 12.54 -0.87 5.85
N GLY A 130 13.34 -1.80 5.29
CA GLY A 130 12.85 -3.00 4.61
C GLY A 130 12.16 -3.97 5.56
N LEU A 131 12.74 -4.25 6.73
CA LEU A 131 12.14 -5.13 7.75
C LEU A 131 10.80 -4.57 8.22
N ARG A 132 10.73 -3.27 8.48
CA ARG A 132 9.49 -2.59 8.88
C ARG A 132 8.41 -2.69 7.81
N LEU A 133 8.78 -2.48 6.55
CA LEU A 133 7.86 -2.63 5.41
C LEU A 133 7.37 -4.07 5.25
N TRP A 134 8.24 -5.05 5.52
CA TRP A 134 7.88 -6.46 5.48
C TRP A 134 6.89 -6.84 6.57
N ILE A 135 7.07 -6.32 7.79
CA ILE A 135 6.16 -6.55 8.92
C ILE A 135 4.82 -5.84 8.70
N SER A 136 4.83 -4.59 8.22
CA SER A 136 3.60 -3.82 8.01
C SER A 136 2.88 -4.16 6.70
N ASP A 137 3.49 -4.96 5.82
CA ASP A 137 3.07 -5.22 4.44
C ASP A 137 2.73 -3.92 3.66
N GLY A 138 3.31 -2.79 4.08
CA GLY A 138 3.07 -1.46 3.51
C GLY A 138 1.86 -0.68 4.05
N HIS A 139 1.14 -1.21 5.06
CA HIS A 139 0.05 -0.49 5.73
C HIS A 139 0.57 0.74 6.47
N SER A 140 -0.31 1.73 6.65
CA SER A 140 0.02 2.86 7.50
C SER A 140 0.16 2.39 8.95
N MET A 141 1.15 2.92 9.66
CA MET A 141 1.34 2.66 11.10
C MET A 141 0.51 3.59 11.97
N VAL A 142 -0.14 4.58 11.36
CA VAL A 142 -1.17 5.37 12.01
C VAL A 142 -2.47 4.60 11.84
N LEU A 143 -3.04 4.16 12.96
CA LEU A 143 -4.42 3.70 12.96
C LEU A 143 -5.30 4.92 12.63
N PRO A 144 -6.15 4.87 11.59
CA PRO A 144 -7.14 5.91 11.41
C PRO A 144 -8.01 5.94 12.66
N ASP A 145 -8.27 7.14 13.19
CA ASP A 145 -9.24 7.31 14.27
C ASP A 145 -10.56 6.67 13.81
N GLU A 146 -11.13 5.78 14.63
CA GLU A 146 -12.46 5.24 14.34
C GLU A 146 -13.42 6.41 14.18
N PRO A 147 -14.29 6.41 13.15
CA PRO A 147 -15.34 7.41 13.05
C PRO A 147 -16.19 7.28 14.33
N GLN A 148 -16.07 8.25 15.22
CA GLN A 148 -16.99 8.41 16.34
C GLN A 148 -18.38 8.65 15.73
N ASN A 149 -19.17 7.57 15.67
CA ASN A 149 -20.61 7.62 15.44
C ASN A 149 -21.30 8.27 16.63
#